data_AF-A0A496Y4T3-F1
#
_entry.id   AF-A0A496Y4T3-F1
#
_cell.length_a   1.000
_cell.length_b   1.000
_cell.length_c   1.000
_cell.angle_alpha   90.00
_cell.angle_beta   90.00
_cell.angle_gamma   90.00
#
_symmetry.space_group_name_H-M   'P 1'
#
loop_
_entity.id
_entity.type
_entity.pdbx_description
1 polymer ?
#
loop_
_entity_poly.entity_id
_entity_poly.type
_entity_poly.pdbx_seq_one_letter_code
_entity_poly.pdbx_strand_id
1 'polypeptide(L)'
;MPSVDTLKAFEDLKAAELTDIQAKAILTVVKEAYETGLEKLATKSDLKDLEIKISNLEAKIEQVKFDLLKWFIPLLLGQAALILALLKLLKS
;
A
#
# COMPACT_ATOMS: atom_id res chain seq x y z
N MET A 1 -6.32 18.44 9.01
CA MET A 1 -7.02 17.30 9.65
C MET A 1 -8.03 17.88 10.61
N PRO A 2 -9.24 17.30 10.75
CA PRO A 2 -10.14 17.74 11.81
C PRO A 2 -9.43 17.52 13.16
N SER A 3 -9.34 18.55 13.98
CA SER A 3 -8.86 18.45 15.37
C SER A 3 -10.08 18.54 16.28
N VAL A 4 -10.08 17.79 17.38
CA VAL A 4 -11.10 17.98 18.41
C VAL A 4 -10.89 19.39 18.98
N ASP A 5 -11.88 20.27 18.78
CA ASP A 5 -11.90 21.57 19.44
C ASP A 5 -12.24 21.36 20.91
N THR A 6 -11.19 21.18 21.71
CA THR A 6 -11.28 20.90 23.14
C THR A 6 -11.96 22.02 23.92
N LEU A 7 -11.90 23.27 23.43
CA LEU A 7 -12.56 24.38 24.12
C LEU A 7 -14.07 24.31 23.90
N LYS A 8 -14.50 24.19 22.64
CA LYS A 8 -15.92 24.04 22.32
C LYS A 8 -16.53 22.79 22.97
N ALA A 9 -15.82 21.66 22.92
CA ALA A 9 -16.27 20.42 23.56
C ALA A 9 -16.40 20.58 25.09
N PHE A 10 -15.51 21.33 25.73
CA PHE A 10 -15.62 21.62 27.16
C PHE A 10 -16.83 22.51 27.48
N GLU A 11 -17.08 23.54 26.67
CA GLU A 11 -18.28 24.39 26.79
C GLU A 11 -19.58 23.62 26.60
N ASP A 12 -19.64 22.72 25.62
CA ASP A 12 -20.79 21.85 25.37
C ASP A 12 -21.07 20.91 26.56
N LEU A 13 -20.01 20.35 27.17
CA LEU A 13 -20.14 19.51 28.37
C LEU A 13 -20.62 20.32 29.59
N LYS A 14 -20.14 21.56 29.74
CA LYS A 14 -20.60 22.49 30.78
C LYS A 14 -22.07 22.89 30.59
N ALA A 15 -22.50 23.10 29.34
CA ALA A 15 -23.89 23.38 29.00
C ALA A 15 -24.82 22.19 29.29
N ALA A 16 -24.29 20.97 29.29
CA ALA A 16 -24.97 19.74 29.73
C ALA A 16 -24.93 19.50 31.25
N GLU A 17 -24.63 20.54 32.04
CA GLU A 17 -24.57 20.51 33.52
C GLU A 17 -23.49 19.58 34.11
N LEU A 18 -22.50 19.15 33.33
CA LEU A 18 -21.36 18.40 33.85
C LEU A 18 -20.46 19.31 34.69
N THR A 19 -19.93 18.77 35.78
CA THR A 19 -18.92 19.48 36.58
C THR A 19 -17.62 19.65 35.80
N ASP A 20 -16.81 20.66 36.14
CA ASP A 20 -15.50 20.89 35.50
C ASP A 20 -14.62 19.64 35.52
N ILE A 21 -14.70 18.86 36.61
CA ILE A 21 -13.94 17.63 36.79
C ILE A 21 -14.41 16.56 35.81
N GLN A 22 -15.73 16.36 35.68
CA GLN A 22 -16.29 15.40 34.74
C GLN A 22 -16.03 15.80 33.29
N ALA A 23 -16.22 17.08 32.95
CA ALA A 23 -15.99 17.60 31.61
C ALA A 23 -14.53 17.40 31.19
N LYS A 24 -13.56 17.70 32.08
CA LYS A 24 -12.13 17.44 31.84
C LYS A 24 -11.82 15.95 31.68
N ALA A 25 -12.37 15.09 32.54
CA ALA A 25 -12.12 13.65 32.47
C ALA A 25 -12.60 13.04 31.13
N ILE A 26 -13.79 13.44 30.68
CA ILE A 26 -14.33 12.99 29.37
C ILE A 26 -13.45 13.50 28.23
N LEU A 27 -13.05 14.78 28.26
CA LEU A 27 -12.20 15.37 27.25
C LEU A 27 -10.86 14.62 27.11
N THR A 28 -10.25 14.26 28.24
CA THR A 28 -8.98 13.51 28.27
C THR A 28 -9.13 12.15 27.60
N VAL A 29 -10.16 11.38 27.96
CA VAL A 29 -10.41 10.06 27.36
C VAL A 29 -10.68 10.17 25.86
N VAL A 30 -11.48 11.15 25.43
CA VAL A 30 -11.77 11.37 24.00
C VAL A 30 -10.50 11.77 23.24
N LYS A 31 -9.68 12.65 23.81
CA LYS A 31 -8.42 13.08 23.20
C LYS A 31 -7.44 11.91 23.06
N GLU A 32 -7.25 11.12 24.11
CA GLU A 32 -6.39 9.92 24.08
C GLU A 32 -6.88 8.89 23.06
N ALA A 33 -8.19 8.63 23.00
CA ALA A 33 -8.78 7.73 22.02
C ALA A 33 -8.61 8.24 20.58
N TYR A 34 -8.74 9.56 20.38
CA TYR A 34 -8.57 10.20 19.08
C TYR A 34 -7.10 10.17 18.62
N GLU A 35 -6.16 10.49 19.50
CA GLU A 35 -4.71 10.46 19.22
C GLU A 35 -4.25 9.03 18.94
N THR A 36 -4.64 8.06 19.77
CA THR A 36 -4.32 6.63 19.57
C THR A 36 -4.95 6.09 18.28
N GLY A 37 -6.16 6.55 17.94
CA GLY A 37 -6.84 6.17 16.70
C GLY A 37 -6.15 6.74 15.46
N LEU A 38 -5.77 8.02 15.50
CA LEU A 38 -5.07 8.69 14.41
C LEU A 38 -3.70 8.07 14.12
N GLU A 39 -2.95 7.65 15.15
CA GLU A 39 -1.67 6.97 14.97
C GLU A 39 -1.80 5.63 14.22
N LYS A 40 -2.97 5.00 14.27
CA LYS A 40 -3.25 3.73 13.60
C LYS A 40 -3.91 3.86 12.23
N LEU A 41 -4.32 5.06 11.84
CA LEU A 41 -4.97 5.29 10.56
C LEU A 41 -3.93 5.59 9.47
N ALA A 42 -3.92 4.78 8.42
CA ALA A 42 -3.17 5.08 7.21
C ALA A 42 -3.60 6.46 6.69
N THR A 43 -2.63 7.35 6.50
CA THR A 43 -2.88 8.68 5.98
C THR A 43 -3.12 8.61 4.48
N LYS A 44 -3.69 9.68 3.91
CA LYS A 44 -3.81 9.82 2.44
C LYS A 44 -2.44 9.74 1.74
N SER A 45 -1.36 10.12 2.42
CA SER A 45 0.00 9.99 1.90
C SER A 45 0.40 8.52 1.78
N ASP A 46 0.12 7.72 2.81
CA ASP A 46 0.43 6.28 2.80
C ASP A 46 -0.31 5.55 1.69
N LEU A 47 -1.57 5.92 1.44
CA LEU A 47 -2.36 5.36 0.33
C LEU A 47 -1.76 5.74 -1.03
N LYS A 48 -1.35 6.99 -1.22
CA LYS A 48 -0.70 7.46 -2.45
C LYS A 48 0.64 6.75 -2.69
N ASP A 49 1.41 6.55 -1.63
CA ASP A 49 2.68 5.81 -1.71
C ASP A 49 2.43 4.34 -2.08
N LEU A 50 1.33 3.76 -1.61
CA LEU A 50 0.93 2.41 -1.98
C LEU A 50 0.50 2.31 -3.45
N GLU A 51 -0.29 3.26 -3.94
CA GLU A 51 -0.67 3.35 -5.36
C GLU A 51 0.56 3.43 -6.28
N ILE A 52 1.54 4.26 -5.92
CA ILE A 52 2.79 4.38 -6.66
C ILE A 52 3.57 3.05 -6.64
N LYS A 53 3.65 2.38 -5.48
CA LYS A 53 4.32 1.08 -5.36
C LYS A 53 3.63 0.01 -6.21
N ILE A 54 2.30 -0.02 -6.22
CA ILE A 54 1.52 -0.95 -7.04
C ILE A 54 1.79 -0.69 -8.53
N SER A 55 1.68 0.55 -8.99
CA SER A 55 1.96 0.88 -10.40
C SER A 55 3.38 0.51 -10.82
N ASN A 56 4.36 0.76 -9.96
CA ASN A 56 5.75 0.36 -10.22
C ASN A 56 5.93 -1.16 -10.27
N LEU A 57 5.19 -1.92 -9.47
CA LEU A 57 5.21 -3.39 -9.51
C LEU A 57 4.58 -3.92 -10.79
N GLU A 58 3.46 -3.35 -11.23
CA GLU A 58 2.81 -3.70 -12.50
C GLU A 58 3.76 -3.50 -13.69
N ALA A 59 4.42 -2.34 -13.75
CA ALA A 59 5.41 -2.05 -14.78
C ALA A 59 6.60 -3.03 -14.78
N LYS A 60 7.11 -3.38 -13.58
CA LYS A 60 8.18 -4.38 -13.44
C LYS A 60 7.74 -5.77 -13.89
N ILE A 61 6.50 -6.17 -13.58
CA ILE A 61 5.95 -7.45 -14.03
C ILE A 61 5.87 -7.50 -15.55
N GLU A 62 5.39 -6.43 -16.18
CA GLU A 62 5.36 -6.32 -17.64
C GLU A 62 6.74 -6.40 -18.27
N GLN A 63 7.72 -5.69 -17.69
CA GLN A 63 9.11 -5.73 -18.14
C GLN A 63 9.69 -7.14 -18.06
N VAL A 64 9.50 -7.84 -16.93
CA VAL A 64 9.98 -9.22 -16.76
C VAL A 64 9.32 -10.16 -17.76
N LYS A 65 8.00 -10.03 -17.99
CA LYS A 65 7.30 -10.83 -19.01
C LYS A 65 7.89 -10.58 -20.40
N PHE A 66 8.14 -9.33 -20.75
CA PHE A 66 8.74 -8.97 -22.03
C PHE A 66 10.16 -9.54 -22.17
N ASP A 67 11.02 -9.38 -21.15
CA ASP A 67 12.39 -9.88 -21.17
C ASP A 67 12.44 -11.41 -21.26
N LEU A 68 11.50 -12.11 -20.60
CA LEU A 68 11.34 -13.55 -20.76
C LEU A 68 11.00 -13.89 -22.21
N LEU A 69 10.00 -13.27 -22.82
CA LEU A 69 9.67 -13.56 -24.22
C LEU A 69 10.86 -13.25 -25.16
N LYS A 70 11.51 -12.12 -24.96
CA LYS A 70 12.63 -11.64 -25.78
C LYS A 70 13.81 -12.61 -25.78
N TRP A 71 14.19 -13.15 -24.63
CA TRP A 71 15.39 -13.99 -24.51
C TRP A 71 15.09 -15.49 -24.56
N PHE A 72 13.95 -15.93 -24.04
CA PHE A 72 13.61 -17.34 -23.94
C PHE A 72 13.13 -17.91 -25.28
N ILE A 73 12.38 -17.14 -26.09
CA ILE A 73 11.89 -17.61 -27.40
C ILE A 73 13.06 -17.92 -28.35
N PRO A 74 14.04 -17.02 -28.58
CA PRO A 74 15.18 -17.33 -29.45
C PRO A 74 16.01 -18.50 -28.94
N LEU A 75 16.17 -18.62 -27.62
CA LEU A 75 16.89 -19.73 -27.00
C LEU A 75 16.22 -21.07 -27.31
N LEU A 76 14.90 -21.17 -27.16
CA LEU A 76 14.13 -22.38 -27.46
C LEU A 76 14.18 -22.74 -28.95
N LEU A 77 14.05 -21.74 -29.83
CA LEU A 77 14.16 -21.94 -31.28
C LEU A 77 15.57 -22.40 -31.68
N GLY A 78 16.61 -21.84 -31.07
CA GLY A 78 17.99 -22.25 -31.28
C GLY A 78 18.24 -23.70 -30.84
N GLN A 79 17.71 -24.10 -29.68
CA GLN A 79 17.78 -25.50 -29.23
C GLN A 79 17.06 -26.46 -30.18
N ALA A 80 15.84 -26.11 -30.64
CA ALA A 80 15.10 -26.92 -31.59
C ALA A 80 15.88 -27.08 -32.91
N ALA A 81 16.43 -25.99 -33.45
CA ALA A 81 17.25 -26.03 -34.66
C ALA A 81 18.51 -26.90 -34.48
N LEU A 82 19.18 -26.80 -33.34
CA LEU A 82 20.35 -27.61 -33.01
C LEU A 82 20.01 -29.11 -32.94
N ILE A 83 18.91 -29.48 -32.28
CA ILE A 83 18.44 -30.87 -32.20
C ILE A 83 18.18 -31.42 -33.62
N LEU A 84 17.49 -30.65 -34.47
CA LEU A 84 17.20 -31.05 -35.85
C LEU A 84 18.49 -31.23 -36.67
N ALA A 85 19.46 -30.33 -36.50
CA ALA A 85 20.75 -30.43 -37.16
C ALA A 85 21.52 -31.69 -36.73
N LEU A 86 21.53 -32.01 -35.44
CA LEU A 86 22.16 -33.22 -34.90
C LEU A 86 21.49 -34.49 -35.38
N LEU A 87 20.14 -34.53 -35.42
CA LEU A 87 19.40 -35.68 -35.97
C LEU A 87 19.70 -35.90 -37.45
N LYS A 88 19.82 -34.84 -38.24
CA LYS A 88 20.20 -34.92 -39.66
C LYS A 88 21.63 -35.44 -39.82
N LEU A 89 22.55 -34.99 -38.99
CA LEU A 89 23.95 -35.44 -39.00
C LEU A 89 24.08 -36.91 -38.61
N LEU A 90 23.32 -37.37 -37.61
CA LEU A 90 23.36 -38.77 -37.14
C LEU A 90 22.74 -39.76 -38.13
N LYS A 91 21.76 -39.31 -38.93
CA LYS A 91 21.10 -40.13 -39.96
C LYS A 91 21.85 -40.11 -41.30
N SER A 92 22.81 -39.21 -41.47
CA SER A 92 23.70 -39.13 -42.64
C SER A 92 24.90 -40.06 -42.47
#